data_AF-A0A967GWA3-F1
#
_entry.id   AF-A0A967GWA3-F1
#
_cell.length_a   1.000
_cell.length_b   1.000
_cell.length_c   1.000
_cell.angle_alpha   90.00
_cell.angle_beta   90.00
_cell.angle_gamma   90.00
#
_symmetry.space_group_name_H-M   'P 1'
#
loop_
_entity.id
_entity.type
_entity.pdbx_description
1 polymer ?
#
loop_
_entity_poly.entity_id
_entity_poly.type
_entity_poly.pdbx_seq_one_letter_code
_entity_poly.pdbx_strand_id
1 'polypeptide(L)'
;MMKRPSLHPVVACVATISLCCFDRAAAQENSGDPAVTPQPRLEEWWFARQAGKIGQMSKGEIDLLMVGDSITHNFESVGAAVWKKYFEPYKAINLGFGGDRTNHVLWRLDHLPKLENPPKGAVVLIGTNNICWGSDTPEQAARGVRAVAQKL
;
A
#
# COMPACT_ATOMS: atom_id res chain seq x y z
N MET A 1 77.39 27.89 15.80
CA MET A 1 77.58 27.91 14.34
C MET A 1 76.53 26.99 13.72
N MET A 2 75.67 27.57 12.87
CA MET A 2 74.85 26.95 11.81
C MET A 2 73.73 25.92 12.11
N LYS A 3 72.57 26.24 11.52
CA LYS A 3 71.31 25.50 11.35
C LYS A 3 71.48 24.18 10.57
N ARG A 4 70.56 23.23 10.80
CA ARG A 4 69.57 22.74 9.79
C ARG A 4 68.54 21.77 10.41
N PRO A 5 67.25 21.86 10.04
CA PRO A 5 66.20 20.93 10.45
C PRO A 5 65.95 19.83 9.40
N SER A 6 65.36 18.70 9.79
CA SER A 6 64.67 17.80 8.85
C SER A 6 63.45 17.11 9.49
N LEU A 7 62.29 17.39 8.91
CA LEU A 7 60.98 16.79 9.15
C LEU A 7 61.01 15.26 9.08
N HIS A 8 60.18 14.62 9.92
CA HIS A 8 59.57 13.32 9.63
C HIS A 8 58.07 13.36 9.98
N PRO A 9 57.24 12.54 9.32
CA PRO A 9 55.91 12.94 8.86
C PRO A 9 54.82 12.81 9.94
N VAL A 10 53.84 13.71 9.85
CA VAL A 10 52.56 13.63 10.55
C VAL A 10 51.82 12.39 10.06
N VAL A 11 51.60 11.43 10.94
CA VAL A 11 50.70 10.30 10.71
C VAL A 11 49.27 10.86 10.78
N ALA A 12 48.64 11.04 9.62
CA ALA A 12 47.22 11.35 9.53
C ALA A 12 46.41 10.09 9.85
N CYS A 13 45.80 10.07 11.05
CA CYS A 13 44.75 9.11 11.40
C CYS A 13 43.53 9.40 10.53
N VAL A 14 43.35 8.66 9.44
CA VAL A 14 42.11 8.67 8.67
C VAL A 14 41.10 7.84 9.44
N ALA A 15 40.16 8.52 10.11
CA ALA A 15 38.98 7.88 10.67
C ALA A 15 38.14 7.30 9.53
N THR A 16 38.11 5.97 9.41
CA THR A 16 37.16 5.30 8.53
C THR A 16 35.77 5.43 9.14
N ILE A 17 34.99 6.39 8.62
CA ILE A 17 33.54 6.38 8.79
C ILE A 17 33.06 5.12 8.07
N SER A 18 32.72 4.09 8.85
CA SER A 18 31.98 2.94 8.34
C SER A 18 30.63 3.47 7.87
N LEU A 19 30.56 3.75 6.57
CA LEU A 19 29.33 4.04 5.87
C LEU A 19 28.47 2.79 6.03
N CYS A 20 27.58 2.78 7.03
CA CYS A 20 26.49 1.82 7.07
C CYS A 20 25.81 1.95 5.71
N CYS A 21 26.02 0.94 4.87
CA CYS A 21 25.25 0.76 3.66
C CYS A 21 23.79 0.75 4.11
N PHE A 22 23.11 1.88 3.96
CA PHE A 22 21.68 1.84 3.76
C PHE A 22 21.53 0.99 2.51
N ASP A 23 21.16 -0.27 2.69
CA ASP A 23 20.50 -1.04 1.64
C ASP A 23 19.25 -0.24 1.28
N ARG A 24 19.43 0.73 0.40
CA ARG A 24 18.39 1.23 -0.48
C ARG A 24 18.10 0.04 -1.37
N ALA A 25 17.34 -0.92 -0.84
CA ALA A 25 16.67 -1.93 -1.62
C ALA A 25 15.97 -1.14 -2.70
N ALA A 26 16.56 -1.20 -3.89
CA ALA A 26 16.16 -0.39 -5.01
C ALA A 26 14.66 -0.60 -5.16
N ALA A 27 13.92 0.51 -5.18
CA ALA A 27 12.64 0.54 -5.85
C ALA A 27 12.93 0.09 -7.29
N GLN A 28 12.86 -1.21 -7.52
CA GLN A 28 12.89 -1.78 -8.84
C GLN A 28 11.58 -1.31 -9.45
N GLU A 29 11.66 -0.29 -10.30
CA GLU A 29 10.54 0.10 -11.14
C GLU A 29 10.14 -1.15 -11.93
N ASN A 30 9.05 -1.77 -11.49
CA ASN A 30 8.44 -2.93 -12.13
C ASN A 30 7.71 -2.47 -13.39
N SER A 31 8.44 -1.91 -14.35
CA SER A 31 7.88 -1.50 -15.63
C SER A 31 7.45 -2.76 -16.40
N GLY A 32 6.21 -3.20 -16.19
CA GLY A 32 5.59 -4.32 -16.90
C GLY A 32 4.82 -5.32 -16.04
N ASP A 33 4.88 -5.26 -14.70
CA ASP A 33 4.06 -6.14 -13.86
C ASP A 33 2.65 -5.52 -13.67
N PRO A 34 1.60 -6.12 -14.28
CA PRO A 34 0.26 -5.56 -14.20
C PRO A 34 -0.28 -5.54 -12.77
N ALA A 35 0.17 -6.43 -11.87
CA ALA A 35 -0.34 -6.52 -10.51
C ALA A 35 0.09 -5.35 -9.61
N VAL A 36 1.16 -4.64 -9.97
CA VAL A 36 1.70 -3.49 -9.21
C VAL A 36 1.57 -2.16 -9.95
N THR A 37 1.04 -2.17 -11.18
CA THR A 37 0.85 -0.96 -11.99
C THR A 37 -0.56 -0.42 -11.76
N PRO A 38 -0.77 0.71 -11.05
CA PRO A 38 -2.11 1.20 -10.73
C PRO A 38 -2.94 1.47 -11.99
N GLN A 39 -4.13 0.89 -12.07
CA GLN A 39 -5.05 1.11 -13.20
C GLN A 39 -6.50 1.16 -12.71
N PRO A 40 -7.33 2.08 -13.23
CA PRO A 40 -8.75 2.09 -12.92
C PRO A 40 -9.45 0.95 -13.67
N ARG A 41 -10.64 0.59 -13.21
CA ARG A 41 -11.60 -0.07 -14.09
C ARG A 41 -12.40 0.96 -14.89
N LEU A 42 -13.06 0.52 -15.95
CA LEU A 42 -13.82 1.42 -16.84
C LEU A 42 -15.33 1.37 -16.62
N GLU A 43 -15.83 0.56 -15.68
CA GLU A 43 -17.25 0.47 -15.41
C GLU A 43 -17.76 1.63 -14.53
N GLU A 44 -18.91 2.20 -14.91
CA GLU A 44 -19.51 3.34 -14.22
C GLU A 44 -19.81 3.06 -12.73
N TRP A 45 -20.31 1.86 -12.41
CA TRP A 45 -20.62 1.47 -11.03
C TRP A 45 -19.39 1.54 -10.12
N TRP A 46 -18.21 1.29 -10.68
CA TRP A 46 -16.95 1.28 -9.94
C TRP A 46 -16.58 2.70 -9.51
N PHE A 47 -16.66 3.67 -10.42
CA PHE A 47 -16.46 5.08 -10.08
C PHE A 47 -17.55 5.62 -9.14
N ALA A 48 -18.81 5.25 -9.36
CA ALA A 48 -19.92 5.67 -8.50
C ALA A 48 -19.72 5.18 -7.06
N ARG A 49 -19.29 3.92 -6.89
CA ARG A 49 -18.98 3.36 -5.57
C ARG A 49 -17.76 4.04 -4.95
N GLN A 50 -16.69 4.29 -5.70
CA GLN A 50 -15.51 5.03 -5.21
C GLN A 50 -15.91 6.41 -4.69
N ALA A 51 -16.71 7.18 -5.45
CA ALA A 51 -17.22 8.47 -5.01
C ALA A 51 -18.07 8.35 -3.73
N GLY A 52 -18.92 7.34 -3.63
CA GLY A 52 -19.70 7.05 -2.43
C GLY A 52 -18.83 6.77 -1.20
N LYS A 53 -17.72 6.02 -1.36
CA LYS A 53 -16.77 5.75 -0.29
C LYS A 53 -15.99 6.97 0.14
N ILE A 54 -15.52 7.79 -0.80
CA ILE A 54 -14.91 9.08 -0.51
C ILE A 54 -15.87 9.97 0.29
N GLY A 55 -17.14 10.04 -0.13
CA GLY A 55 -18.18 10.79 0.59
C GLY A 55 -18.49 10.24 1.99
N GLN A 56 -18.30 8.94 2.25
CA GLN A 56 -18.40 8.36 3.60
C GLN A 56 -17.20 8.76 4.46
N MET A 57 -15.98 8.71 3.90
CA MET A 57 -14.75 9.11 4.60
C MET A 57 -14.76 10.57 5.02
N SER A 58 -15.42 11.44 4.27
CA SER A 58 -15.54 12.87 4.61
C SER A 58 -16.53 13.17 5.75
N LYS A 59 -17.30 12.20 6.24
CA LYS A 59 -18.36 12.42 7.25
C LYS A 59 -17.95 12.13 8.69
N GLY A 60 -16.77 11.56 8.93
CA GLY A 60 -16.34 11.24 10.29
C GLY A 60 -15.02 10.49 10.34
N GLU A 61 -14.65 10.10 11.56
CA GLU A 61 -13.42 9.36 11.84
C GLU A 61 -13.53 7.91 11.37
N ILE A 62 -12.44 7.44 10.74
CA ILE A 62 -12.29 6.06 10.29
C ILE A 62 -11.08 5.46 11.02
N ASP A 63 -11.33 4.48 11.87
CA ASP A 63 -10.26 3.81 12.64
C ASP A 63 -9.75 2.54 11.92
N LEU A 64 -10.56 1.91 11.06
CA LEU A 64 -10.21 0.66 10.38
C LEU A 64 -10.55 0.68 8.88
N LEU A 65 -9.58 0.42 8.03
CA LEU A 65 -9.79 0.22 6.59
C LEU A 65 -9.98 -1.26 6.26
N MET A 66 -11.09 -1.62 5.61
CA MET A 66 -11.31 -2.98 5.09
C MET A 66 -11.14 -2.96 3.58
N VAL A 67 -9.98 -3.35 3.07
CA VAL A 67 -9.58 -3.20 1.67
C VAL A 67 -9.61 -4.56 0.97
N GLY A 68 -10.30 -4.65 -0.18
CA GLY A 68 -10.31 -5.90 -0.92
C GLY A 68 -11.20 -5.94 -2.15
N ASP A 69 -11.55 -7.17 -2.54
CA ASP A 69 -12.42 -7.48 -3.68
C ASP A 69 -13.88 -7.75 -3.26
N SER A 70 -14.58 -8.60 -4.03
CA SER A 70 -15.95 -9.04 -3.77
C SER A 70 -16.13 -9.68 -2.39
N ILE A 71 -15.12 -10.38 -1.85
CA ILE A 71 -15.23 -11.02 -0.53
C ILE A 71 -15.38 -9.94 0.54
N THR A 72 -14.58 -8.88 0.45
CA THR A 72 -14.69 -7.73 1.36
C THR A 72 -15.97 -6.94 1.09
N HIS A 73 -16.32 -6.71 -0.18
CA HIS A 73 -17.54 -5.99 -0.57
C HIS A 73 -18.81 -6.63 0.03
N ASN A 74 -18.87 -7.97 0.04
CA ASN A 74 -20.02 -8.74 0.50
C ASN A 74 -20.34 -8.58 2.00
N PHE A 75 -19.47 -7.94 2.80
CA PHE A 75 -19.83 -7.52 4.17
C PHE A 75 -20.94 -6.46 4.21
N GLU A 76 -21.25 -5.79 3.10
CA GLU A 76 -22.40 -4.89 3.00
C GLU A 76 -23.73 -5.60 2.72
N SER A 77 -23.68 -6.87 2.32
CA SER A 77 -24.86 -7.67 1.97
C SER A 77 -24.95 -8.92 2.83
N VAL A 78 -24.52 -10.06 2.31
CA VAL A 78 -24.59 -11.37 3.00
C VAL A 78 -23.81 -11.38 4.33
N GLY A 79 -22.76 -10.56 4.45
CA GLY A 79 -21.96 -10.42 5.66
C GLY A 79 -22.42 -9.31 6.61
N ALA A 80 -23.54 -8.62 6.37
CA ALA A 80 -23.94 -7.43 7.14
C ALA A 80 -24.09 -7.69 8.66
N ALA A 81 -24.58 -8.86 9.05
CA ALA A 81 -24.70 -9.23 10.46
C ALA A 81 -23.32 -9.37 11.14
N VAL A 82 -22.33 -9.91 10.41
CA VAL A 82 -20.94 -10.02 10.87
C VAL A 82 -20.29 -8.63 10.94
N TRP A 83 -20.54 -7.78 9.94
CA TRP A 83 -20.06 -6.41 9.91
C TRP A 83 -20.49 -5.59 11.12
N LYS A 84 -21.80 -5.59 11.38
CA LYS A 84 -22.40 -4.89 12.52
C LYS A 84 -21.82 -5.37 13.85
N LYS A 85 -21.59 -6.67 14.00
CA LYS A 85 -21.08 -7.25 15.25
C LYS A 85 -19.60 -6.96 15.49
N TYR A 86 -18.76 -7.06 14.45
CA TYR A 86 -17.31 -7.13 14.63
C TYR A 86 -16.52 -5.97 14.03
N PHE A 87 -17.07 -5.19 13.09
CA PHE A 87 -16.32 -4.13 12.41
C PHE A 87 -16.89 -2.73 12.66
N GLU A 88 -18.20 -2.59 12.79
CA GLU A 88 -18.85 -1.31 13.12
C GLU A 88 -18.32 -0.66 14.43
N PRO A 89 -18.05 -1.42 15.53
CA PRO A 89 -17.48 -0.85 16.75
C PRO A 89 -16.09 -0.20 16.58
N TYR A 90 -15.37 -0.56 15.51
CA TYR A 90 -14.04 -0.03 15.18
C TYR A 90 -14.11 1.09 14.14
N LYS A 91 -15.27 1.73 13.95
CA LYS A 91 -15.47 2.79 12.94
C LYS A 91 -14.93 2.37 11.56
N ALA A 92 -15.16 1.11 11.20
CA ALA A 92 -14.57 0.54 10.00
C ALA A 92 -15.25 1.09 8.74
N ILE A 93 -14.49 1.21 7.65
CA ILE A 93 -15.04 1.46 6.31
C ILE A 93 -14.75 0.27 5.39
N ASN A 94 -15.78 -0.15 4.67
CA ASN A 94 -15.67 -1.20 3.66
C ASN A 94 -15.23 -0.58 2.32
N LEU A 95 -13.98 -0.83 1.92
CA LEU A 95 -13.37 -0.46 0.65
C LEU A 95 -13.22 -1.66 -0.29
N GLY A 96 -14.12 -2.65 -0.16
CA GLY A 96 -14.25 -3.81 -1.03
C GLY A 96 -14.99 -3.49 -2.33
N PHE A 97 -14.46 -3.96 -3.47
CA PHE A 97 -15.03 -3.75 -4.80
C PHE A 97 -15.05 -5.08 -5.58
N GLY A 98 -16.21 -5.44 -6.12
CA GLY A 98 -16.35 -6.71 -6.84
C GLY A 98 -15.42 -6.80 -8.05
N GLY A 99 -14.68 -7.90 -8.18
CA GLY A 99 -13.78 -8.12 -9.31
C GLY A 99 -12.48 -7.30 -9.29
N ASP A 100 -12.20 -6.56 -8.21
CA ASP A 100 -10.94 -5.85 -8.08
C ASP A 100 -9.74 -6.80 -8.02
N ARG A 101 -8.66 -6.37 -8.67
CA ARG A 101 -7.31 -6.93 -8.59
C ARG A 101 -6.43 -5.93 -7.82
N THR A 102 -5.23 -6.34 -7.46
CA THR A 102 -4.27 -5.50 -6.74
C THR A 102 -4.04 -4.13 -7.42
N ASN A 103 -3.91 -4.09 -8.75
CA ASN A 103 -3.74 -2.84 -9.50
C ASN A 103 -4.92 -1.86 -9.41
N HIS A 104 -6.15 -2.40 -9.34
CA HIS A 104 -7.34 -1.59 -9.16
C HIS A 104 -7.38 -1.00 -7.75
N VAL A 105 -7.02 -1.80 -6.73
CA VAL A 105 -6.89 -1.32 -5.35
C VAL A 105 -5.83 -0.22 -5.24
N LEU A 106 -4.64 -0.45 -5.81
CA LEU A 106 -3.55 0.54 -5.81
C LEU A 106 -4.02 1.88 -6.38
N TRP A 107 -4.74 1.84 -7.52
CA TRP A 107 -5.30 3.05 -8.11
C TRP A 107 -6.30 3.73 -7.17
N ARG A 108 -7.22 2.98 -6.55
CA ARG A 108 -8.21 3.57 -5.62
C ARG A 108 -7.55 4.23 -4.43
N LEU A 109 -6.52 3.61 -3.85
CA LEU A 109 -5.79 4.18 -2.71
C LEU A 109 -5.11 5.50 -3.08
N ASP A 110 -4.56 5.61 -4.29
CA ASP A 110 -3.97 6.88 -4.80
C ASP A 110 -4.99 8.01 -4.97
N HIS A 111 -6.29 7.66 -5.01
CA HIS A 111 -7.40 8.60 -5.21
C HIS A 111 -8.31 8.70 -3.98
N LEU A 112 -7.90 8.21 -2.82
CA LEU A 112 -8.60 8.44 -1.56
C LEU A 112 -8.27 9.84 -1.00
N PRO A 113 -9.20 10.49 -0.30
CA PRO A 113 -8.90 11.72 0.42
C PRO A 113 -7.91 11.43 1.55
N LYS A 114 -7.08 12.42 1.86
CA LYS A 114 -6.31 12.39 3.10
C LYS A 114 -7.28 12.56 4.27
N LEU A 115 -7.22 11.63 5.21
CA LEU A 115 -7.93 11.75 6.48
C LEU A 115 -7.13 12.67 7.41
N GLU A 116 -7.84 13.48 8.20
CA GLU A 116 -7.21 14.35 9.21
C GLU A 116 -6.45 13.52 10.26
N ASN A 117 -7.06 12.40 10.68
CA ASN A 117 -6.47 11.43 11.57
C ASN A 117 -6.17 10.13 10.80
N PRO A 118 -4.96 9.56 10.90
CA PRO A 118 -4.65 8.30 10.24
C PRO A 118 -5.48 7.15 10.85
N PRO A 119 -5.96 6.20 10.02
CA PRO A 119 -6.57 4.98 10.53
C PRO A 119 -5.60 4.21 11.44
N LYS A 120 -6.14 3.50 12.43
CA LYS A 120 -5.35 2.70 13.39
C LYS A 120 -4.90 1.36 12.79
N GLY A 121 -5.55 0.91 11.73
CA GLY A 121 -5.14 -0.29 11.02
C GLY A 121 -5.91 -0.51 9.72
N ALA A 122 -5.48 -1.53 9.00
CA ALA A 122 -6.13 -1.99 7.78
C ALA A 122 -6.15 -3.53 7.72
N VAL A 123 -7.22 -4.07 7.15
CA VAL A 123 -7.32 -5.47 6.74
C VAL A 123 -7.28 -5.51 5.22
N VAL A 124 -6.42 -6.35 4.67
CA VAL A 124 -6.26 -6.52 3.23
C VAL A 124 -6.64 -7.95 2.84
N LEU A 125 -7.64 -8.07 1.98
CA LEU A 125 -8.02 -9.34 1.36
C LEU A 125 -8.23 -9.13 -0.15
N ILE A 126 -7.17 -9.41 -0.92
CA ILE A 126 -7.12 -9.18 -2.37
C ILE A 126 -6.18 -10.22 -3.01
N GLY A 127 -6.34 -10.45 -4.31
CA GLY A 127 -5.42 -11.27 -5.11
C GLY A 127 -6.09 -12.45 -5.83
N THR A 128 -7.28 -12.89 -5.38
CA THR A 128 -7.96 -14.01 -6.06
C THR A 128 -8.26 -13.68 -7.52
N ASN A 129 -8.66 -12.45 -7.83
CA ASN A 129 -8.95 -12.03 -9.21
C ASN A 129 -7.70 -11.83 -10.07
N ASN A 130 -6.50 -11.75 -9.47
CA ASN A 130 -5.25 -11.74 -10.23
C ASN A 130 -4.95 -13.15 -10.78
N ILE A 131 -5.25 -14.19 -9.98
CA ILE A 131 -4.90 -15.59 -10.29
C ILE A 131 -6.03 -16.30 -11.06
N CYS A 132 -7.28 -16.17 -10.62
CA CYS A 132 -8.40 -17.00 -11.09
C CYS A 132 -8.70 -16.91 -12.58
N TRP A 133 -8.30 -15.83 -13.26
CA TRP A 133 -8.57 -15.60 -14.68
C TRP A 133 -7.32 -15.78 -15.56
N GLY A 134 -6.27 -16.45 -15.05
CA GLY A 134 -5.02 -16.69 -15.78
C GLY A 134 -4.29 -15.41 -16.19
N SER A 135 -4.57 -14.29 -15.49
CA SER A 135 -4.06 -12.98 -15.85
C SER A 135 -2.65 -12.74 -15.32
N ASP A 136 -2.41 -13.08 -14.05
CA ASP A 136 -1.13 -12.86 -13.38
C ASP A 136 -0.60 -14.17 -12.74
N THR A 137 0.73 -14.30 -12.61
CA THR A 137 1.34 -15.41 -11.85
C THR A 137 1.14 -15.24 -10.34
N PRO A 138 1.25 -16.31 -9.53
CA PRO A 138 1.21 -16.21 -8.08
C PRO A 138 2.24 -15.21 -7.51
N GLU A 139 3.44 -15.12 -8.08
CA GLU A 139 4.48 -14.17 -7.68
C GLU A 139 4.09 -12.72 -8.01
N GLN A 140 3.47 -12.48 -9.17
CA GLN A 140 2.92 -11.18 -9.53
C GLN A 140 1.81 -10.77 -8.55
N ALA A 141 0.86 -11.66 -8.29
CA ALA A 141 -0.20 -11.42 -7.31
C ALA A 141 0.37 -11.11 -5.92
N ALA A 142 1.37 -11.86 -5.46
CA ALA A 142 2.04 -11.63 -4.18
C ALA A 142 2.76 -10.27 -4.13
N ARG A 143 3.41 -9.84 -5.21
CA ARG A 143 3.99 -8.49 -5.32
C ARG A 143 2.91 -7.42 -5.29
N GLY A 144 1.78 -7.64 -5.96
CA GLY A 144 0.61 -6.76 -5.90
C GLY A 144 0.06 -6.60 -4.48
N VAL A 145 -0.12 -7.70 -3.75
CA VAL A 145 -0.57 -7.68 -2.35
C VAL A 145 0.41 -6.91 -1.47
N ARG A 146 1.73 -7.15 -1.66
CA ARG A 146 2.77 -6.39 -0.95
C ARG A 146 2.69 -4.89 -1.25
N ALA A 147 2.54 -4.51 -2.51
CA ALA A 147 2.43 -3.11 -2.91
C ALA A 147 1.19 -2.43 -2.29
N VAL A 148 0.05 -3.13 -2.19
CA VAL A 148 -1.15 -2.63 -1.51
C VAL A 148 -0.86 -2.41 -0.03
N ALA A 149 -0.24 -3.38 0.65
CA ALA A 149 0.08 -3.28 2.07
C ALA A 149 1.07 -2.13 2.37
N GLN A 150 1.98 -1.80 1.45
CA GLN A 150 2.93 -0.70 1.61
C GLN A 150 2.32 0.70 1.44
N LYS A 151 1.12 0.82 0.85
CA LYS A 151 0.41 2.10 0.69
C LYS A 151 -0.50 2.45 1.88
N LEU A 152 -0.76 1.49 2.76
CA LEU A 152 -1.65 1.63 3.92
C LEU A 152 -0.83 1.96 5.17
#